data_AF-A0A6B3BYB0-F1
#
_entry.id   AF-A0A6B3BYB0-F1
#
_cell.length_a   1.000
_cell.length_b   1.000
_cell.length_c   1.000
_cell.angle_alpha   90.00
_cell.angle_beta   90.00
_cell.angle_gamma   90.00
#
_symmetry.space_group_name_H-M   'P 1'
#
loop_
_entity.id
_entity.type
_entity.pdbx_description
1 polymer ?
#
loop_
_entity_poly.entity_id
_entity_poly.type
_entity_poly.pdbx_seq_one_letter_code
_entity_poly.pdbx_strand_id
1 'polypeptide(L)'
;MGDMTDGYIYVDYNHMNNAADDMVQQTKAIANTLASLEAELNELVKSWYGEDASMYRQKQQAWDASVKNMETLLTSHSTLLTDISDSYRYSENSLSQLWSEVQIGR
;
A
#
# COMPACT_ATOMS: atom_id res chain seq x y z
N MET A 1 -14.69 -38.78 16.03
CA MET A 1 -15.09 -37.39 15.82
C MET A 1 -13.85 -36.67 15.32
N GLY A 2 -13.80 -36.35 14.03
CA GLY A 2 -12.67 -35.64 13.44
C GLY A 2 -12.70 -34.20 13.93
N ASP A 3 -11.57 -33.72 14.42
CA ASP A 3 -11.38 -32.37 14.89
C ASP A 3 -11.57 -31.39 13.71
N MET A 4 -12.66 -30.61 13.74
CA MET A 4 -13.02 -29.62 12.71
C MET A 4 -12.38 -28.25 12.97
N THR A 5 -11.34 -28.20 13.80
CA THR A 5 -10.62 -26.96 14.14
C THR A 5 -9.42 -26.69 13.22
N ASP A 6 -9.05 -27.65 12.37
CA ASP A 6 -7.88 -27.56 11.50
C ASP A 6 -8.22 -26.82 10.20
N GLY A 7 -7.95 -25.51 10.15
CA GLY A 7 -7.81 -24.82 8.86
C GLY A 7 -8.57 -23.51 8.66
N TYR A 8 -9.17 -22.90 9.68
CA TYR A 8 -9.49 -21.48 9.57
C TYR A 8 -8.20 -20.68 9.72
N ILE A 9 -7.51 -20.43 8.61
CA ILE A 9 -6.47 -19.41 8.55
C ILE A 9 -7.20 -18.06 8.74
N TYR A 10 -7.41 -17.68 9.99
CA TYR A 10 -7.91 -16.37 10.36
C TYR A 10 -6.76 -15.37 10.18
N VAL A 11 -6.50 -15.00 8.93
CA VAL A 11 -5.67 -13.83 8.65
C VAL A 11 -6.50 -12.64 9.11
N ASP A 12 -6.03 -11.92 10.12
CA ASP A 12 -6.72 -10.73 10.63
C ASP A 12 -6.58 -9.58 9.63
N TYR A 13 -7.39 -9.63 8.56
CA TYR A 13 -7.35 -8.70 7.43
C TYR A 13 -7.67 -7.25 7.83
N ASN A 14 -8.32 -7.05 8.99
CA ASN A 14 -8.56 -5.71 9.53
C ASN A 14 -7.24 -4.99 9.81
N HIS A 15 -6.25 -5.70 10.35
CA HIS A 15 -4.92 -5.15 10.60
C HIS A 15 -4.15 -4.87 9.30
N MET A 16 -4.34 -5.68 8.25
CA MET A 16 -3.72 -5.44 6.93
C MET A 16 -4.30 -4.24 6.19
N ASN A 17 -5.63 -4.06 6.22
CA ASN A 17 -6.27 -2.89 5.60
C ASN A 17 -5.81 -1.59 6.27
N ASN A 18 -5.73 -1.56 7.60
CA ASN A 18 -5.20 -0.42 8.33
C ASN A 18 -3.74 -0.13 7.95
N ALA A 19 -2.90 -1.16 7.83
CA ALA A 19 -1.50 -0.98 7.44
C ALA A 19 -1.34 -0.45 6.00
N ALA A 20 -2.18 -0.89 5.06
CA ALA A 20 -2.17 -0.38 3.70
C ALA A 20 -2.57 1.11 3.64
N ASP A 21 -3.64 1.48 4.34
CA ASP A 21 -4.09 2.86 4.45
C ASP A 21 -3.03 3.75 5.13
N ASP A 22 -2.43 3.27 6.21
CA ASP A 22 -1.35 3.97 6.93
C ASP A 22 -0.14 4.20 6.02
N MET A 23 0.26 3.20 5.23
CA MET A 23 1.39 3.34 4.29
C MET A 23 1.09 4.36 3.18
N VAL A 24 -0.13 4.39 2.65
CA VAL A 24 -0.55 5.39 1.66
C VAL A 24 -0.52 6.79 2.27
N GLN A 25 -1.03 6.96 3.50
CA GLN A 25 -0.99 8.24 4.20
C GLN A 25 0.43 8.72 4.48
N GLN A 26 1.30 7.82 4.97
CA GLN A 26 2.71 8.14 5.23
C GLN A 26 3.45 8.53 3.95
N THR A 27 3.16 7.87 2.83
CA THR A 27 3.79 8.19 1.54
C THR A 27 3.36 9.55 1.02
N LYS A 28 2.08 9.91 1.17
CA LYS A 28 1.60 11.27 0.88
C LYS A 28 2.27 12.31 1.77
N ALA A 29 2.48 12.01 3.05
CA ALA A 29 3.19 12.90 3.96
C ALA A 29 4.64 13.12 3.50
N ILE A 30 5.36 12.05 3.14
CA ILE A 30 6.73 12.12 2.59
C ILE A 30 6.77 12.98 1.32
N ALA A 31 5.83 12.76 0.39
CA ALA A 31 5.73 13.55 -0.84
C ALA A 31 5.53 15.04 -0.56
N ASN A 32 4.63 15.38 0.37
CA ASN A 32 4.39 16.76 0.76
C ASN A 32 5.61 17.41 1.41
N THR A 33 6.31 16.70 2.30
CA THR A 33 7.55 17.22 2.91
C THR A 33 8.62 17.50 1.86
N LEU A 34 8.77 16.61 0.87
CA LEU A 34 9.72 16.82 -0.23
C LEU A 34 9.32 18.01 -1.10
N ALA A 35 8.04 18.18 -1.43
CA ALA A 35 7.56 19.34 -2.17
C ALA A 35 7.77 20.67 -1.41
N SER A 36 7.57 20.67 -0.09
CA SER A 36 7.88 21.84 0.75
C SER A 36 9.37 22.15 0.78
N LEU A 37 10.21 21.13 0.93
CA LEU A 37 11.66 21.27 0.93
C LEU A 37 12.16 21.79 -0.44
N GLU A 38 11.61 21.29 -1.54
CA GLU A 38 11.88 21.83 -2.88
C GLU A 38 11.50 23.30 -2.98
N ALA A 39 10.31 23.70 -2.51
CA ALA A 39 9.85 25.07 -2.60
C ALA A 39 10.76 26.03 -1.82
N GLU A 40 11.18 25.66 -0.62
CA GLU A 40 12.12 26.43 0.21
C GLU A 40 13.51 26.51 -0.45
N LEU A 41 13.99 25.40 -1.00
CA LEU A 41 15.31 25.35 -1.65
C LEU A 41 15.31 26.02 -3.02
N ASN A 42 14.17 26.17 -3.70
CA ASN A 42 14.10 26.76 -5.03
C ASN A 42 14.57 28.23 -5.04
N GLU A 43 14.34 28.99 -3.96
CA GLU A 43 14.91 30.33 -3.81
C GLU A 43 16.42 30.31 -3.58
N LEU A 44 16.92 29.33 -2.82
CA LEU A 44 18.35 29.18 -2.53
C LEU A 44 19.12 28.73 -3.79
N VAL A 45 18.56 27.80 -4.56
CA VAL A 45 19.14 27.25 -5.80
C VAL A 45 19.21 28.30 -6.91
N LYS A 46 18.31 29.30 -6.94
CA LYS A 46 18.42 30.44 -7.87
C LYS A 46 19.70 31.25 -7.66
N SER A 47 20.25 31.25 -6.44
CA SER A 47 21.52 31.89 -6.13
C SER A 47 22.74 31.02 -6.43
N TRP A 48 22.54 29.72 -6.65
CA TRP A 48 23.60 28.77 -6.97
C TRP A 48 23.89 28.79 -8.48
N TYR A 49 25.08 29.25 -8.84
CA TYR A 49 25.59 29.20 -10.22
C TYR A 49 26.64 28.09 -10.34
N GLY A 50 26.57 27.29 -11.40
CA GLY A 50 27.58 26.26 -11.70
C GLY A 50 27.19 24.82 -11.33
N GLU A 51 28.20 24.00 -11.06
CA GLU A 51 28.12 22.53 -10.93
C GLU A 51 27.25 22.06 -9.75
N ASP A 52 27.20 22.83 -8.66
CA ASP A 52 26.39 22.53 -7.48
C ASP A 52 24.88 22.56 -7.78
N ALA A 53 24.44 23.48 -8.64
CA ALA A 53 23.04 23.54 -9.07
C ALA A 53 22.65 22.33 -9.94
N SER A 54 23.59 21.80 -10.73
CA SER A 54 23.34 20.57 -11.50
C SER A 54 23.28 19.32 -10.63
N MET A 55 24.17 19.20 -9.63
CA MET A 55 24.15 18.09 -8.68
C MET A 55 22.87 18.10 -7.84
N TYR A 56 22.43 19.27 -7.38
CA TYR A 56 21.16 19.41 -6.67
C TYR A 56 19.98 18.94 -7.52
N ARG A 57 19.85 19.45 -8.75
CA ARG A 57 18.77 19.05 -9.67
C ARG A 57 18.76 17.54 -9.94
N GLN A 58 19.94 16.91 -10.01
CA GLN A 58 20.04 15.47 -10.20
C GLN A 58 19.57 14.68 -8.97
N LYS A 59 19.89 15.17 -7.76
CA LYS A 59 19.41 14.56 -6.50
C LYS A 59 17.91 14.76 -6.31
N GLN A 60 17.41 15.95 -6.58
CA GLN A 60 15.99 16.30 -6.59
C GLN A 60 15.20 15.33 -7.47
N GLN A 61 15.61 15.20 -8.74
CA GLN A 61 14.96 14.31 -9.69
C GLN A 61 15.01 12.83 -9.27
N ALA A 62 16.10 12.39 -8.62
CA ALA A 62 16.21 11.03 -8.09
C ALA A 62 15.28 10.78 -6.90
N TRP A 63 15.12 11.76 -6.01
CA TRP A 63 14.19 11.66 -4.88
C TRP A 63 12.73 11.69 -5.36
N ASP A 64 12.37 12.57 -6.28
CA ASP A 64 11.03 12.62 -6.88
C ASP A 64 10.65 11.30 -7.55
N ALA A 65 11.58 10.73 -8.32
CA ALA A 65 11.39 9.44 -8.97
C ALA A 65 11.19 8.31 -7.94
N SER A 66 11.95 8.35 -6.83
CA SER A 66 11.84 7.35 -5.76
C SER A 66 10.51 7.45 -5.02
N VAL A 67 10.03 8.66 -4.72
CA VAL A 67 8.72 8.89 -4.10
C VAL A 67 7.59 8.38 -4.99
N LYS A 68 7.63 8.72 -6.28
CA LYS A 68 6.63 8.27 -7.24
C LYS A 68 6.61 6.75 -7.37
N ASN A 69 7.77 6.11 -7.32
CA ASN A 69 7.87 4.65 -7.32
C ASN A 69 7.26 4.05 -6.04
N MET A 70 7.55 4.62 -4.87
CA MET A 70 6.93 4.20 -3.61
C MET A 70 5.40 4.35 -3.63
N GLU A 71 4.89 5.48 -4.15
CA GLU A 71 3.44 5.70 -4.32
C GLU A 71 2.81 4.64 -5.22
N THR A 72 3.46 4.32 -6.35
CA THR A 72 3.00 3.31 -7.30
C THR A 72 2.99 1.92 -6.67
N LEU A 73 4.08 1.54 -5.99
CA LEU A 73 4.22 0.25 -5.32
C LEU A 73 3.14 0.08 -4.25
N LEU A 74 2.97 1.07 -3.38
CA LEU A 74 2.02 0.99 -2.28
C LEU A 74 0.58 0.98 -2.75
N THR A 75 0.26 1.75 -3.79
CA THR A 75 -1.05 1.69 -4.44
C THR A 75 -1.31 0.29 -5.02
N SER A 76 -0.33 -0.28 -5.73
CA SER A 76 -0.45 -1.63 -6.29
C SER A 76 -0.61 -2.70 -5.20
N HIS A 77 0.12 -2.58 -4.08
CA HIS A 77 0.02 -3.51 -2.96
C HIS A 77 -1.33 -3.37 -2.25
N SER A 78 -1.83 -2.16 -2.06
CA SER A 78 -3.16 -1.91 -1.50
C SER A 78 -4.24 -2.57 -2.35
N THR A 79 -4.23 -2.37 -3.67
CA THR A 79 -5.18 -3.03 -4.59
C THR A 79 -5.09 -4.55 -4.51
N LEU A 80 -3.87 -5.11 -4.53
CA LEU A 80 -3.68 -6.56 -4.43
C LEU A 80 -4.24 -7.12 -3.11
N LEU A 81 -4.03 -6.43 -1.98
CA LEU A 81 -4.55 -6.86 -0.68
C LEU A 81 -6.09 -6.82 -0.67
N THR A 82 -6.70 -5.78 -1.24
CA THR A 82 -8.16 -5.70 -1.41
C THR A 82 -8.68 -6.87 -2.25
N ASP A 83 -8.08 -7.12 -3.41
CA ASP A 83 -8.48 -8.21 -4.32
C ASP A 83 -8.38 -9.59 -3.66
N ILE A 84 -7.30 -9.83 -2.89
CA ILE A 84 -7.13 -11.06 -2.12
C ILE A 84 -8.22 -11.20 -1.06
N SER A 85 -8.53 -10.12 -0.33
CA SER A 85 -9.55 -10.14 0.71
C SER A 85 -10.95 -10.42 0.16
N ASP A 86 -11.30 -9.82 -0.98
CA ASP A 86 -12.58 -10.04 -1.67
C ASP A 86 -12.69 -11.46 -2.21
N SER A 87 -11.62 -11.96 -2.83
CA SER A 87 -11.55 -13.34 -3.33
C SER A 87 -11.72 -14.37 -2.22
N TYR A 88 -11.07 -14.15 -1.07
CA TYR A 88 -11.17 -15.05 0.08
C TYR A 88 -12.58 -15.04 0.67
N ARG A 89 -13.16 -13.86 0.89
CA ARG A 89 -14.54 -13.71 1.39
C ARG A 89 -15.55 -14.35 0.45
N TYR A 90 -15.38 -14.19 -0.87
CA TYR A 90 -16.23 -14.85 -1.85
C TYR A 90 -16.13 -16.38 -1.75
N SER A 91 -14.90 -16.92 -1.68
CA SER A 91 -14.67 -18.35 -1.53
C SER A 91 -15.26 -18.91 -0.25
N GLU A 92 -15.08 -18.23 0.89
CA GLU A 92 -15.62 -18.66 2.18
C GLU A 92 -17.15 -18.69 2.18
N ASN A 93 -17.80 -17.65 1.62
CA ASN A 93 -19.26 -17.63 1.48
C ASN A 93 -19.78 -18.77 0.59
N SER A 94 -19.08 -19.06 -0.52
CA SER A 94 -19.45 -20.15 -1.42
C SER A 94 -19.30 -21.53 -0.75
N LEU A 95 -18.18 -21.77 -0.05
CA LEU A 95 -18.00 -23.01 0.72
C LEU A 95 -19.04 -23.14 1.84
N SER A 96 -19.31 -22.07 2.59
CA SER A 96 -20.30 -22.07 3.66
C SER A 96 -21.71 -22.43 3.15
N GLN A 97 -22.11 -21.91 1.98
CA GLN A 97 -23.37 -22.26 1.33
C GLN A 97 -23.44 -23.76 0.96
N LEU A 98 -22.38 -24.31 0.38
CA LEU A 98 -22.31 -25.73 0.04
C LEU A 98 -22.43 -26.62 1.28
N TRP A 99 -21.78 -26.26 2.39
CA TRP A 99 -21.90 -27.01 3.65
C TRP A 99 -23.28 -26.89 4.28
N SER A 100 -23.93 -25.72 4.19
CA SER A 100 -25.31 -25.51 4.63
C SER A 100 -26.30 -26.42 3.89
N GLU A 101 -26.17 -26.54 2.56
CA GLU A 101 -27.02 -27.42 1.75
C GLU A 101 -26.85 -28.90 2.10
N VAL A 102 -25.62 -29.36 2.36
CA VAL A 102 -25.34 -30.74 2.78
C VAL A 102 -25.93 -31.05 4.17
N GLN A 103 -26.02 -30.06 5.05
CA GLN A 103 -26.51 -30.24 6.42
C GLN A 103 -28.04 -30.30 6.52
N ILE A 104 -28.78 -29.69 5.57
CA ILE A 104 -30.25 -29.71 5.52
C ILE A 104 -30.80 -31.01 4.87
N GLY A 105 -29.96 -31.75 4.13
CA GLY A 105 -30.36 -32.96 3.40
C GLY A 105 -30.37 -34.29 4.18
N ARG A 106 -30.48 -34.30 5.52
CA ARG A 106 -30.58 -35.54 6.33
C ARG A 106 -31.80 -35.58 7.22
#